data_AF-A0A958IR44-F1
#
_entry.id   AF-A0A958IR44-F1
#
_cell.length_a   1.000
_cell.length_b   1.000
_cell.length_c   1.000
_cell.angle_alpha   90.00
_cell.angle_beta   90.00
_cell.angle_gamma   90.00
#
_symmetry.space_group_name_H-M   'P 1'
#
loop_
_entity.id
_entity.type
_entity.pdbx_description
1 polymer ?
#
loop_
_entity_poly.entity_id
_entity_poly.type
_entity_poly.pdbx_seq_one_letter_code
_entity_poly.pdbx_strand_id
1 'polypeptide(L)'
;MMKMFKNTKKLIATLLAAMLCLPFSCAEHQPQGHDHENESHSEAEHRELVQLPDSVLAEFGIAVDTAGPGIVRQHRDLTGEIVIDPDRLAHIIPRFPGIVKSVRKKIGDRVRAGETLAVIESNESLSPYEVTSLIDGTVIEMHLTKGEAVNDNSHDIMVADLSYVWADLSVYQKDLEHLAVGQKATLSIGGNIPDFIGRIAYISPTLSEVKRTATARVIVANPQGHWRPGLFINAEVITAAAEVPLAIPITALESFENQTVVFVKTGDGFTPQSVKIGRENHTTVEILAGLEKGERYVSKGGFTLKAELEKNAFGDGHGH
;
A
#
# COMPACT_ATOMS: atom_id res chain seq x y z
N MET A 1 -28.34 32.64 30.05
CA MET A 1 -27.47 33.82 29.83
C MET A 1 -26.44 33.44 28.77
N MET A 2 -26.17 34.10 27.64
CA MET A 2 -26.92 34.98 26.72
C MET A 2 -25.97 35.25 25.53
N LYS A 3 -26.43 35.02 24.28
CA LYS A 3 -26.06 35.68 22.98
C LYS A 3 -24.61 35.55 22.44
N MET A 4 -24.41 34.97 21.25
CA MET A 4 -24.51 35.52 19.86
C MET A 4 -23.28 36.33 19.41
N PHE A 5 -22.78 36.07 18.18
CA PHE A 5 -22.64 37.01 17.03
C PHE A 5 -21.98 36.25 15.84
N LYS A 6 -22.71 35.84 14.78
CA LYS A 6 -22.96 36.53 13.47
C LYS A 6 -21.68 37.09 12.82
N ASN A 7 -21.11 36.51 11.76
CA ASN A 7 -21.53 36.41 10.34
C ASN A 7 -21.54 37.75 9.60
N THR A 8 -20.63 37.94 8.62
CA THR A 8 -20.67 38.99 7.59
C THR A 8 -20.04 38.51 6.27
N LYS A 9 -20.89 38.34 5.24
CA LYS A 9 -20.58 38.38 3.81
C LYS A 9 -20.85 39.79 3.26
N LYS A 10 -20.36 40.07 2.02
CA LYS A 10 -20.67 41.15 1.04
C LYS A 10 -19.47 42.11 0.80
N LEU A 11 -19.14 42.66 -0.39
CA LEU A 11 -19.70 42.73 -1.76
C LEU A 11 -18.66 43.44 -2.71
N ILE A 12 -18.91 43.41 -4.04
CA ILE A 12 -18.60 44.44 -5.10
C ILE A 12 -17.13 44.57 -5.59
N ALA A 13 -16.80 44.92 -6.85
CA ALA A 13 -17.36 44.85 -8.21
C ALA A 13 -16.31 45.50 -9.17
N THR A 14 -16.28 44.99 -10.40
CA THR A 14 -15.92 45.53 -11.73
C THR A 14 -15.45 47.00 -11.89
N LEU A 15 -14.41 47.23 -12.70
CA LEU A 15 -14.37 48.36 -13.66
C LEU A 15 -13.45 48.09 -14.87
N LEU A 16 -14.01 48.33 -16.05
CA LEU A 16 -13.47 48.25 -17.41
C LEU A 16 -13.21 49.69 -17.89
N ALA A 17 -12.10 49.96 -18.60
CA ALA A 17 -11.97 51.19 -19.40
C ALA A 17 -10.98 51.00 -20.56
N ALA A 18 -11.50 51.15 -21.77
CA ALA A 18 -10.77 51.28 -23.04
C ALA A 18 -10.59 52.78 -23.39
N MET A 19 -9.50 53.14 -24.08
CA MET A 19 -9.36 54.46 -24.71
C MET A 19 -8.46 54.42 -25.96
N LEU A 20 -8.72 55.37 -26.86
CA LEU A 20 -8.60 55.39 -28.33
C LEU A 20 -7.25 55.91 -28.91
N CYS A 21 -6.94 55.41 -30.14
CA CYS A 21 -6.44 56.06 -31.39
C CYS A 21 -5.13 56.90 -31.51
N LEU A 22 -4.18 56.35 -32.30
CA LEU A 22 -3.50 56.81 -33.57
C LEU A 22 -2.69 58.15 -33.64
N PRO A 23 -1.88 58.41 -34.70
CA PRO A 23 -0.95 57.58 -35.54
C PRO A 23 0.42 58.27 -35.83
N PHE A 24 1.44 57.58 -36.40
CA PHE A 24 2.53 58.25 -37.17
C PHE A 24 3.29 57.30 -38.15
N SER A 25 3.07 57.56 -39.45
CA SER A 25 3.95 57.62 -40.65
C SER A 25 5.19 56.73 -40.90
N CYS A 26 5.14 56.08 -42.08
CA CYS A 26 6.12 55.74 -43.16
C CYS A 26 7.62 55.54 -42.92
N ALA A 27 8.15 54.43 -43.49
CA ALA A 27 9.19 54.45 -44.55
C ALA A 27 9.26 53.11 -45.32
N GLU A 28 9.42 53.21 -46.64
CA GLU A 28 9.49 52.17 -47.67
C GLU A 28 10.79 51.36 -47.72
N HIS A 29 10.69 50.07 -48.08
CA HIS A 29 11.72 49.35 -48.84
C HIS A 29 11.12 48.14 -49.57
N GLN A 30 11.19 48.12 -50.91
CA GLN A 30 11.03 46.91 -51.74
C GLN A 30 12.37 46.16 -51.77
N PRO A 31 12.36 44.81 -51.87
CA PRO A 31 12.58 44.25 -53.21
C PRO A 31 11.82 42.95 -53.53
N GLN A 32 11.46 42.86 -54.83
CA GLN A 32 11.58 41.72 -55.74
C GLN A 32 11.01 40.35 -55.31
N GLY A 33 9.95 39.97 -56.03
CA GLY A 33 9.37 38.63 -56.00
C GLY A 33 10.29 37.58 -56.60
N HIS A 34 10.36 36.46 -55.89
CA HIS A 34 10.76 35.16 -56.41
C HIS A 34 9.61 34.20 -56.08
N ASP A 35 8.92 33.74 -57.12
CA ASP A 35 7.93 32.68 -57.03
C ASP A 35 8.64 31.38 -56.66
N HIS A 36 8.41 30.92 -55.43
CA HIS A 36 8.64 29.53 -55.05
C HIS A 36 7.29 28.91 -54.75
N GLU A 37 6.85 28.04 -55.66
CA GLU A 37 5.79 27.07 -55.43
C GLU A 37 6.15 26.29 -54.15
N ASN A 38 5.39 26.54 -53.09
CA ASN A 38 5.52 25.79 -51.85
C ASN A 38 4.76 24.48 -52.04
N GLU A 39 5.46 23.45 -52.53
CA GLU A 39 5.01 22.08 -52.40
C GLU A 39 4.80 21.80 -50.91
N SER A 40 3.53 21.61 -50.54
CA SER A 40 3.16 21.14 -49.22
C SER A 40 3.70 19.72 -49.03
N HIS A 41 4.92 19.61 -48.50
CA HIS A 41 5.33 18.40 -47.83
C HIS A 41 4.43 18.23 -46.61
N SER A 42 3.44 17.36 -46.73
CA SER A 42 2.85 16.73 -45.55
C SER A 42 3.99 15.98 -44.87
N GLU A 43 4.48 16.49 -43.74
CA GLU A 43 5.21 15.68 -42.77
C GLU A 43 4.27 14.53 -42.41
N ALA A 44 4.49 13.38 -43.04
CA ALA A 44 3.97 12.13 -42.55
C ALA A 44 4.55 12.00 -41.14
N GLU A 45 3.70 12.11 -40.12
CA GLU A 45 4.03 11.67 -38.78
C GLU A 45 4.66 10.28 -38.95
N HIS A 46 5.95 10.16 -38.65
CA HIS A 46 6.64 8.87 -38.62
C HIS A 46 5.94 8.05 -37.54
N ARG A 47 4.90 7.32 -37.93
CA ARG A 47 4.22 6.35 -37.07
C ARG A 47 5.19 5.21 -36.95
N GLU A 48 5.92 5.21 -35.84
CA GLU A 48 6.74 4.09 -35.43
C GLU A 48 5.85 2.86 -35.30
N LEU A 49 5.95 1.97 -36.30
CA LEU A 49 5.07 0.82 -36.45
C LEU A 49 5.91 -0.44 -36.31
N VAL A 50 5.52 -1.31 -35.40
CA VAL A 50 6.08 -2.67 -35.29
C VAL A 50 5.12 -3.65 -35.94
N GLN A 51 5.58 -4.33 -36.98
CA GLN A 51 4.84 -5.41 -37.60
C GLN A 51 5.31 -6.74 -37.03
N LEU A 52 4.50 -7.36 -36.16
CA LEU A 52 4.71 -8.73 -35.70
C LEU A 52 3.53 -9.62 -36.14
N PRO A 53 3.77 -10.74 -36.83
CA PRO A 53 2.71 -11.68 -37.16
C PRO A 53 2.16 -12.33 -35.89
N ASP A 54 0.87 -12.69 -35.89
CA ASP A 54 0.17 -13.21 -34.71
C ASP A 54 0.83 -14.49 -34.11
N SER A 55 1.55 -15.26 -34.93
CA SER A 55 2.33 -16.43 -34.49
C SER A 55 3.48 -16.07 -33.55
N VAL A 56 4.12 -14.93 -33.78
CA VAL A 56 5.24 -14.42 -32.96
C VAL A 56 4.70 -13.84 -31.64
N LEU A 57 3.52 -13.21 -31.67
CA LEU A 57 2.88 -12.71 -30.44
C LEU A 57 2.67 -13.83 -29.41
N ALA A 58 2.21 -15.00 -29.88
CA ALA A 58 2.00 -16.17 -29.01
C ALA A 58 3.31 -16.77 -28.47
N GLU A 59 4.36 -16.83 -29.29
CA GLU A 59 5.68 -17.35 -28.91
C GLU A 59 6.34 -16.51 -27.81
N PHE A 60 6.22 -15.18 -27.92
CA PHE A 60 6.79 -14.24 -26.94
C PHE A 60 5.85 -13.92 -25.77
N GLY A 61 4.68 -14.56 -25.69
CA GLY A 61 3.73 -14.37 -24.60
C GLY A 61 3.13 -12.96 -24.53
N ILE A 62 3.01 -12.29 -25.68
CA ILE A 62 2.42 -10.96 -25.80
C ILE A 62 0.90 -11.09 -25.74
N ALA A 63 0.28 -10.48 -24.72
CA ALA A 63 -1.16 -10.50 -24.55
C ALA A 63 -1.78 -9.19 -25.06
N VAL A 64 -2.90 -9.30 -25.78
CA VAL A 64 -3.65 -8.16 -26.31
C VAL A 64 -5.05 -8.15 -25.70
N ASP A 65 -5.37 -7.08 -24.98
CA ASP A 65 -6.68 -6.86 -24.37
C ASP A 65 -7.42 -5.70 -25.05
N THR A 66 -8.69 -5.55 -24.69
CA THR A 66 -9.55 -4.45 -25.19
C THR A 66 -9.75 -3.44 -24.08
N ALA A 67 -9.50 -2.16 -24.39
CA ALA A 67 -9.59 -1.08 -23.42
C ALA A 67 -11.04 -0.85 -23.01
N GLY A 68 -11.31 -0.83 -21.71
CA GLY A 68 -12.66 -0.73 -21.17
C GLY A 68 -12.70 -0.22 -19.73
N PRO A 69 -13.92 -0.06 -19.18
CA PRO A 69 -14.09 0.42 -17.82
C PRO A 69 -13.55 -0.58 -16.81
N GLY A 70 -13.05 -0.07 -15.69
CA GLY A 70 -12.54 -0.89 -14.60
C GLY A 70 -12.58 -0.18 -13.26
N ILE A 71 -12.15 -0.89 -12.22
CA ILE A 71 -12.10 -0.35 -10.85
C ILE A 71 -10.64 -0.15 -10.45
N VAL A 72 -10.26 1.09 -10.19
CA VAL A 72 -8.96 1.41 -9.61
C VAL A 72 -9.14 1.59 -8.11
N ARG A 73 -8.55 0.68 -7.35
CA ARG A 73 -8.51 0.75 -5.88
C ARG A 73 -7.29 1.55 -5.46
N GLN A 74 -7.49 2.62 -4.71
CA GLN A 74 -6.39 3.31 -4.04
C GLN A 74 -6.07 2.59 -2.74
N HIS A 75 -4.79 2.50 -2.41
CA HIS A 75 -4.34 2.00 -1.13
C HIS A 75 -3.45 3.00 -0.40
N ARG A 76 -3.21 2.70 0.87
CA ARG A 76 -2.14 3.28 1.67
C ARG A 76 -1.29 2.14 2.22
N ASP A 77 0.00 2.25 1.98
CA ASP A 77 0.98 1.37 2.58
C ASP A 77 1.31 1.87 3.98
N LEU A 78 1.10 1.00 4.95
CA LEU A 78 1.40 1.23 6.34
C LEU A 78 2.39 0.19 6.81
N THR A 79 3.15 0.56 7.84
CA THR A 79 4.02 -0.35 8.57
C THR A 79 3.47 -0.57 9.96
N GLY A 80 3.75 -1.72 10.55
CA GLY A 80 3.23 -2.05 11.86
C GLY A 80 4.00 -3.16 12.55
N GLU A 81 3.45 -3.57 13.68
CA GLU A 81 4.00 -4.64 14.50
C GLU A 81 2.87 -5.58 14.94
N ILE A 82 3.18 -6.88 15.03
CA ILE A 82 2.30 -7.84 15.69
C ILE A 82 2.47 -7.70 17.20
N VAL A 83 1.37 -7.48 17.91
CA VAL A 83 1.33 -7.36 19.36
C VAL A 83 0.37 -8.40 19.95
N ILE A 84 0.60 -8.72 21.22
CA ILE A 84 -0.30 -9.59 21.99
C ILE A 84 -1.61 -8.83 22.22
N ASP A 85 -2.73 -9.55 22.12
CA ASP A 85 -4.02 -9.08 22.60
C ASP A 85 -4.00 -9.05 24.15
N PRO A 86 -4.03 -7.87 24.80
CA PRO A 86 -3.98 -7.76 26.25
C PRO A 86 -5.18 -8.43 26.95
N ASP A 87 -6.31 -8.58 26.27
CA ASP A 87 -7.48 -9.27 26.83
C ASP A 87 -7.28 -10.80 26.86
N ARG A 88 -6.24 -11.29 26.19
CA ARG A 88 -5.83 -12.71 26.11
C ARG A 88 -4.54 -12.99 26.87
N LEU A 89 -4.15 -12.09 27.76
CA LEU A 89 -2.93 -12.16 28.54
C LEU A 89 -3.23 -12.26 30.03
N ALA A 90 -2.67 -13.27 30.69
CA ALA A 90 -2.76 -13.44 32.13
C ALA A 90 -1.41 -13.17 32.80
N HIS A 91 -1.39 -12.18 33.68
CA HIS A 91 -0.30 -11.95 34.63
C HIS A 91 -0.57 -12.76 35.90
N ILE A 92 0.35 -13.65 36.24
CA ILE A 92 0.22 -14.57 37.37
C ILE A 92 1.34 -14.24 38.35
N ILE A 93 0.93 -13.77 39.53
CA ILE A 93 1.83 -13.37 40.61
C ILE A 93 1.67 -14.36 41.75
N PRO A 94 2.78 -14.92 42.30
CA PRO A 94 2.75 -15.72 43.51
C PRO A 94 2.07 -15.01 44.67
N ARG A 95 1.14 -15.68 45.35
CA ARG A 95 0.30 -15.06 46.39
C ARG A 95 1.03 -14.75 47.70
N PHE A 96 2.11 -15.49 47.99
CA PHE A 96 2.86 -15.38 49.23
C PHE A 96 4.37 -15.46 48.94
N PRO A 97 5.20 -14.63 49.58
CA PRO A 97 6.65 -14.77 49.53
C PRO A 97 7.10 -16.17 49.96
N GLY A 98 8.18 -16.66 49.35
CA GLY A 98 8.59 -18.04 49.56
C GLY A 98 9.85 -18.45 48.81
N ILE A 99 10.20 -19.74 48.89
CA ILE A 99 11.28 -20.34 48.11
C ILE A 99 10.70 -21.25 47.03
N VAL A 100 11.17 -21.09 45.78
CA VAL A 100 10.76 -21.96 44.67
C VAL A 100 11.30 -23.38 44.89
N LYS A 101 10.40 -24.34 45.12
CA LYS A 101 10.79 -25.75 45.29
C LYS A 101 10.93 -26.48 43.96
N SER A 102 10.07 -26.16 43.00
CA SER A 102 10.12 -26.73 41.66
C SER A 102 9.46 -25.83 40.63
N VAL A 103 9.96 -25.89 39.40
CA VAL A 103 9.39 -25.23 38.23
C VAL A 103 8.97 -26.33 37.26
N ARG A 104 7.68 -26.43 36.96
CA ARG A 104 7.10 -27.51 36.13
C ARG A 104 6.94 -27.13 34.66
N LYS A 105 6.86 -25.83 34.36
CA LYS A 105 6.73 -25.28 33.01
C LYS A 105 7.82 -24.28 32.71
N LYS A 106 8.10 -24.06 31.43
CA LYS A 106 9.11 -23.10 30.95
C LYS A 106 8.51 -22.19 29.89
N ILE A 107 9.23 -21.11 29.58
CA ILE A 107 8.90 -20.23 28.46
C ILE A 107 8.80 -21.06 27.17
N GLY A 108 7.71 -20.86 26.43
CA GLY A 108 7.37 -21.60 25.21
C GLY A 108 6.47 -22.81 25.44
N ASP A 109 6.28 -23.28 26.68
CA ASP A 109 5.39 -24.41 26.96
C ASP A 109 3.92 -23.99 26.83
N ARG A 110 3.12 -24.88 26.24
CA ARG A 110 1.66 -24.77 26.30
C ARG A 110 1.14 -25.25 27.65
N VAL A 111 0.15 -24.52 28.16
CA VAL A 111 -0.48 -24.78 29.45
C VAL A 111 -1.99 -24.66 29.35
N ARG A 112 -2.69 -25.39 30.22
CA ARG A 112 -4.14 -25.24 30.43
C ARG A 112 -4.45 -24.45 31.68
N ALA A 113 -5.62 -23.83 31.74
CA ALA A 113 -6.14 -23.22 32.95
C ALA A 113 -6.15 -24.24 34.10
N GLY A 114 -5.63 -23.83 35.26
CA GLY A 114 -5.44 -24.68 36.43
C GLY A 114 -4.19 -25.56 36.41
N GLU A 115 -3.43 -25.62 35.31
CA GLU A 115 -2.20 -26.42 35.25
C GLU A 115 -1.08 -25.80 36.10
N THR A 116 -0.42 -26.62 36.93
CA THR A 116 0.68 -26.19 37.80
C THR A 116 1.89 -25.72 36.99
N LEU A 117 2.27 -24.46 37.17
CA LEU A 117 3.46 -23.84 36.57
C LEU A 117 4.69 -24.01 37.45
N ALA A 118 4.53 -23.78 38.77
CA ALA A 118 5.59 -23.89 39.77
C ALA A 118 5.02 -24.25 41.15
N VAL A 119 5.89 -24.70 42.05
CA VAL A 119 5.57 -24.95 43.46
C VAL A 119 6.49 -24.12 44.33
N ILE A 120 5.91 -23.33 45.22
CA ILE A 120 6.60 -22.40 46.13
C ILE A 120 6.28 -22.81 47.57
N GLU A 121 7.27 -22.81 48.45
CA GLU A 121 7.05 -22.94 49.89
C GLU A 121 6.91 -21.56 50.52
N SER A 122 5.77 -21.28 51.14
CA SER A 122 5.48 -19.99 51.78
C SER A 122 6.41 -19.76 52.98
N ASN A 123 6.98 -18.57 53.09
CA ASN A 123 7.81 -18.20 54.25
C ASN A 123 6.98 -18.06 55.53
N GLU A 124 5.68 -17.77 55.43
CA GLU A 124 4.79 -17.60 56.59
C GLU A 124 4.34 -18.93 57.19
N SER A 125 3.94 -19.87 56.33
CA SER A 125 3.34 -21.14 56.76
C SER A 125 4.27 -22.35 56.62
N LEU A 126 5.44 -22.18 55.97
CA LEU A 126 6.37 -23.25 55.61
C LEU A 126 5.74 -24.40 54.82
N SER A 127 4.58 -24.13 54.20
CA SER A 127 3.83 -25.11 53.44
C SER A 127 3.97 -24.84 51.94
N PRO A 128 4.14 -25.88 51.10
CA PRO A 128 4.17 -25.73 49.66
C PRO A 128 2.77 -25.38 49.13
N TYR A 129 2.73 -24.47 48.16
CA TYR A 129 1.54 -24.15 47.39
C TYR A 129 1.87 -24.12 45.90
N GLU A 130 0.85 -24.37 45.08
CA GLU A 130 0.98 -24.41 43.62
C GLU A 130 0.65 -23.05 43.02
N VAL A 131 1.48 -22.60 42.09
CA VAL A 131 1.19 -21.49 41.18
C VAL A 131 0.67 -22.10 39.89
N THR A 132 -0.59 -21.81 39.54
CA THR A 132 -1.28 -22.41 38.40
C THR A 132 -1.58 -21.40 37.31
N SER A 133 -1.71 -21.86 36.07
CA SER A 133 -2.18 -21.00 34.97
C SER A 133 -3.62 -20.54 35.21
N LEU A 134 -3.93 -19.28 34.89
CA LEU A 134 -5.29 -18.74 34.96
C LEU A 134 -6.07 -18.96 33.64
N ILE A 135 -5.36 -19.17 32.54
CA ILE A 135 -5.93 -19.34 31.19
C ILE A 135 -5.24 -20.49 30.45
N ASP A 136 -5.87 -20.95 29.37
CA ASP A 136 -5.20 -21.76 28.36
C ASP A 136 -4.27 -20.86 27.54
N GLY A 137 -3.06 -21.31 27.24
CA GLY A 137 -2.13 -20.49 26.46
C GLY A 137 -0.71 -21.01 26.41
N THR A 138 0.22 -20.11 26.11
CA THR A 138 1.66 -20.35 26.10
C THR A 138 2.32 -19.48 27.15
N VAL A 139 3.24 -20.05 27.93
CA VAL A 139 4.08 -19.27 28.84
C VAL A 139 5.02 -18.40 28.00
N ILE A 140 4.83 -17.08 28.02
CA ILE A 140 5.65 -16.14 27.26
C ILE A 140 6.73 -15.48 28.11
N GLU A 141 6.52 -15.43 29.43
CA GLU A 141 7.49 -14.91 30.39
C GLU A 141 7.41 -15.73 31.67
N MET A 142 8.58 -16.06 32.24
CA MET A 142 8.67 -16.76 33.51
C MET A 142 9.99 -16.45 34.17
N HIS A 143 9.92 -15.60 35.19
CA HIS A 143 11.03 -15.30 36.08
C HIS A 143 10.93 -16.15 37.34
N LEU A 144 11.23 -17.44 37.25
CA LEU A 144 11.32 -18.32 38.43
C LEU A 144 12.38 -19.39 38.20
N THR A 145 13.33 -19.48 39.12
CA THR A 145 14.33 -20.54 39.15
C THR A 145 14.18 -21.37 40.42
N LYS A 146 14.38 -22.69 40.34
CA LYS A 146 14.38 -23.56 41.53
C LYS A 146 15.43 -23.06 42.55
N GLY A 147 15.00 -22.90 43.80
CA GLY A 147 15.81 -22.41 44.91
C GLY A 147 15.83 -20.89 45.05
N GLU A 148 15.25 -20.15 44.11
CA GLU A 148 15.12 -18.70 44.16
C GLU A 148 14.11 -18.28 45.24
N ALA A 149 14.37 -17.14 45.86
CA ALA A 149 13.43 -16.49 46.76
C ALA A 149 12.45 -15.61 45.95
N VAL A 150 11.16 -15.81 46.20
CA VAL A 150 10.05 -15.07 45.61
C VAL A 150 9.54 -14.04 46.59
N ASN A 151 9.36 -12.81 46.12
CA ASN A 151 8.94 -11.64 46.88
C ASN A 151 7.72 -11.00 46.21
N ASP A 152 7.05 -10.06 46.89
CA ASP A 152 5.77 -9.47 46.43
C ASP A 152 5.82 -8.64 45.13
N ASN A 153 7.01 -8.39 44.55
CA ASN A 153 7.20 -7.33 43.56
C ASN A 153 8.05 -7.69 42.31
N SER A 154 8.47 -8.94 42.12
CA SER A 154 9.54 -9.23 41.15
C SER A 154 9.40 -10.50 40.31
N HIS A 155 8.32 -11.26 40.45
CA HIS A 155 8.22 -12.60 39.88
C HIS A 155 6.91 -12.79 39.12
N ASP A 156 6.81 -12.10 37.99
CA ASP A 156 5.68 -12.19 37.09
C ASP A 156 5.83 -13.41 36.19
N ILE A 157 4.76 -14.20 36.10
CA ILE A 157 4.60 -15.22 35.07
C ILE A 157 3.54 -14.73 34.10
N MET A 158 3.84 -14.75 32.81
CA MET A 158 2.89 -14.33 31.78
C MET A 158 2.51 -15.50 30.90
N VAL A 159 1.21 -15.74 30.81
CA VAL A 159 0.61 -16.74 29.92
C VAL A 159 -0.27 -15.99 28.93
N ALA A 160 -0.07 -16.25 27.63
CA ALA A 160 -0.86 -15.62 26.57
C ALA A 160 -1.54 -16.67 25.69
N ASP A 161 -2.80 -16.44 25.35
CA ASP A 161 -3.47 -17.12 24.25
C ASP A 161 -3.11 -16.41 22.93
N LEU A 162 -2.21 -17.02 22.17
CA LEU A 162 -1.70 -16.51 20.89
C LEU A 162 -2.51 -16.96 19.67
N SER A 163 -3.70 -17.57 19.87
CA SER A 163 -4.58 -17.98 18.77
C SER A 163 -5.14 -16.79 17.99
N TYR A 164 -5.19 -15.62 18.61
CA TYR A 164 -5.43 -14.34 17.98
C TYR A 164 -4.37 -13.35 18.44
N VAL A 165 -3.89 -12.54 17.51
CA VAL A 165 -2.95 -11.44 17.77
C VAL A 165 -3.46 -10.17 17.13
N TRP A 166 -2.93 -9.04 17.55
CA TRP A 166 -3.24 -7.76 16.94
C TRP A 166 -2.11 -7.35 16.02
N ALA A 167 -2.46 -6.78 14.88
CA ALA A 167 -1.55 -6.07 14.00
C ALA A 167 -1.78 -4.57 14.21
N ASP A 168 -0.85 -3.92 14.90
CA ASP A 168 -0.89 -2.50 15.19
C ASP A 168 -0.12 -1.73 14.11
N LEU A 169 -0.87 -1.09 13.22
CA LEU A 169 -0.37 -0.32 12.08
C LEU A 169 -0.17 1.14 12.47
N SER A 170 0.98 1.69 12.10
CA SER A 170 1.32 3.09 12.29
C SER A 170 0.72 3.94 11.16
N VAL A 171 -0.21 4.83 11.52
CA VAL A 171 -0.89 5.73 10.59
C VAL A 171 -0.37 7.15 10.78
N TYR A 172 0.23 7.73 9.74
CA TYR A 172 0.65 9.13 9.76
C TYR A 172 -0.55 10.07 9.64
N GLN A 173 -0.41 11.28 10.18
CA GLN A 173 -1.49 12.28 10.21
C GLN A 173 -2.08 12.58 8.81
N LYS A 174 -1.24 12.63 7.77
CA LYS A 174 -1.66 12.87 6.37
C LYS A 174 -2.55 11.76 5.80
N ASP A 175 -2.43 10.54 6.32
CA ASP A 175 -3.15 9.37 5.82
C ASP A 175 -4.44 9.15 6.59
N LEU A 176 -4.54 9.67 7.83
CA LEU A 176 -5.65 9.43 8.74
C LEU A 176 -7.02 9.83 8.16
N GLU A 177 -7.09 10.89 7.36
CA GLU A 177 -8.34 11.35 6.72
C GLU A 177 -8.90 10.35 5.69
N HIS A 178 -8.07 9.44 5.20
CA HIS A 178 -8.43 8.41 4.23
C HIS A 178 -8.69 7.05 4.88
N LEU A 179 -8.47 6.93 6.19
CA LEU A 179 -8.60 5.67 6.92
C LEU A 179 -9.89 5.62 7.75
N ALA A 180 -10.56 4.47 7.71
CA ALA A 180 -11.78 4.20 8.46
C ALA A 180 -11.85 2.75 8.94
N VAL A 181 -12.51 2.55 10.09
CA VAL A 181 -12.85 1.22 10.59
C VAL A 181 -13.67 0.46 9.54
N GLY A 182 -13.35 -0.82 9.35
CA GLY A 182 -14.00 -1.69 8.37
C GLY A 182 -13.30 -1.75 7.01
N GLN A 183 -12.35 -0.86 6.71
CA GLN A 183 -11.54 -0.95 5.49
C GLN A 183 -10.75 -2.26 5.43
N LYS A 184 -10.62 -2.80 4.22
CA LYS A 184 -9.87 -4.05 3.96
C LYS A 184 -8.37 -3.75 4.03
N ALA A 185 -7.65 -4.58 4.78
CA ALA A 185 -6.21 -4.51 4.92
C ALA A 185 -5.59 -5.86 4.55
N THR A 186 -4.53 -5.84 3.74
CA THR A 186 -3.71 -7.01 3.43
C THR A 186 -2.40 -6.88 4.18
N LEU A 187 -2.13 -7.78 5.12
CA LEU A 187 -0.92 -7.79 5.94
C LEU A 187 0.10 -8.76 5.35
N SER A 188 1.37 -8.37 5.33
CA SER A 188 2.47 -9.20 4.86
C SER A 188 3.71 -9.04 5.74
N ILE A 189 4.46 -10.13 5.89
CA ILE A 189 5.73 -10.18 6.67
C ILE A 189 6.93 -10.65 5.83
N GLY A 190 6.70 -10.91 4.55
CA GLY A 190 7.69 -11.48 3.64
C GLY A 190 7.98 -12.97 3.91
N GLY A 191 8.88 -13.54 3.11
CA GLY A 191 9.21 -14.96 3.16
C GLY A 191 8.10 -15.85 2.61
N ASN A 192 8.00 -17.09 3.11
CA ASN A 192 7.01 -18.09 2.68
C ASN A 192 5.73 -18.09 3.54
N ILE A 193 5.43 -17.00 4.25
CA ILE A 193 4.21 -16.91 5.06
C ILE A 193 3.11 -16.24 4.22
N PRO A 194 1.94 -16.87 4.05
CA PRO A 194 0.84 -16.27 3.29
C PRO A 194 0.37 -14.96 3.88
N ASP A 195 0.00 -14.02 3.02
CA ASP A 195 -0.61 -12.76 3.42
C ASP A 195 -1.89 -13.00 4.22
N PHE A 196 -2.14 -12.14 5.20
CA PHE A 196 -3.38 -12.15 5.96
C PHE A 196 -4.31 -11.04 5.47
N ILE A 197 -5.51 -11.42 5.06
CA ILE A 197 -6.54 -10.47 4.63
C ILE A 197 -7.52 -10.25 5.78
N GLY A 198 -7.53 -9.03 6.30
CA GLY A 198 -8.37 -8.62 7.42
C GLY A 198 -9.08 -7.29 7.17
N ARG A 199 -9.64 -6.75 8.25
CA ARG A 199 -10.22 -5.41 8.27
C ARG A 199 -9.71 -4.62 9.47
N ILE A 200 -9.63 -3.31 9.31
CA ILE A 200 -9.35 -2.40 10.42
C ILE A 200 -10.51 -2.52 11.42
N ALA A 201 -10.21 -2.99 12.62
CA ALA A 201 -11.16 -3.16 13.71
C ALA A 201 -11.26 -1.91 14.59
N TYR A 202 -10.17 -1.14 14.68
CA TYR A 202 -10.06 0.02 15.54
C TYR A 202 -9.05 1.02 14.99
N ILE A 203 -9.30 2.31 15.19
CA ILE A 203 -8.34 3.38 14.95
C ILE A 203 -8.27 4.21 16.23
N SER A 204 -7.06 4.41 16.75
CA SER A 204 -6.83 5.16 17.97
C SER A 204 -7.31 6.62 17.83
N PRO A 205 -8.07 7.16 18.81
CA PRO A 205 -8.43 8.57 18.82
C PRO A 205 -7.25 9.48 19.20
N THR A 206 -6.16 8.89 19.73
CA THR A 206 -4.95 9.60 20.12
C THR A 206 -3.77 9.21 19.24
N LEU A 207 -2.83 10.15 19.08
CA LEU A 207 -1.56 9.90 18.41
C LEU A 207 -0.48 9.60 19.47
N SER A 208 0.42 8.67 19.15
CA SER A 208 1.66 8.48 19.89
C SER A 208 2.47 9.77 19.83
N GLU A 209 2.83 10.35 20.98
CA GLU A 209 3.62 11.58 21.04
C GLU A 209 5.03 11.40 20.45
N VAL A 210 5.59 10.20 20.63
CA VAL A 210 6.94 9.86 20.16
C VAL A 210 6.96 9.67 18.64
N LYS A 211 6.06 8.84 18.11
CA LYS A 211 6.04 8.51 16.67
C LYS A 211 5.22 9.48 15.83
N ARG A 212 4.38 10.32 16.46
CA ARG A 212 3.37 11.17 15.80
C ARG A 212 2.45 10.39 14.85
N THR A 213 2.12 9.17 15.23
CA THR A 213 1.24 8.27 14.47
C THR A 213 0.04 7.86 15.30
N ALA A 214 -1.11 7.70 14.66
CA ALA A 214 -2.24 6.98 15.24
C ALA A 214 -2.04 5.46 15.01
N THR A 215 -2.68 4.64 15.84
CA THR A 215 -2.67 3.18 15.67
C THR A 215 -3.95 2.73 14.98
N ALA A 216 -3.84 2.08 13.82
CA ALA A 216 -4.92 1.30 13.23
C ALA A 216 -4.70 -0.18 13.50
N ARG A 217 -5.70 -0.86 14.03
CA ARG A 217 -5.58 -2.24 14.50
C ARG A 217 -6.35 -3.21 13.62
N VAL A 218 -5.70 -4.30 13.23
CA VAL A 218 -6.31 -5.45 12.56
C VAL A 218 -6.22 -6.66 13.48
N ILE A 219 -7.33 -7.39 13.65
CA ILE A 219 -7.34 -8.65 14.42
C ILE A 219 -6.92 -9.78 13.50
N VAL A 220 -5.87 -10.51 13.88
CA VAL A 220 -5.26 -11.56 13.07
C VAL A 220 -5.50 -12.91 13.73
N ALA A 221 -6.21 -13.80 13.05
CA ALA A 221 -6.31 -15.20 13.46
C ALA A 221 -4.97 -15.89 13.22
N ASN A 222 -4.44 -16.55 14.24
CA ASN A 222 -3.09 -17.12 14.25
C ASN A 222 -3.05 -18.60 14.68
N PRO A 223 -3.87 -19.51 14.11
CA PRO A 223 -3.92 -20.89 14.55
C PRO A 223 -2.61 -21.67 14.32
N GLN A 224 -1.80 -21.26 13.33
CA GLN A 224 -0.49 -21.87 13.05
C GLN A 224 0.67 -21.20 13.80
N GLY A 225 0.45 -20.08 14.50
CA GLY A 225 1.51 -19.38 15.24
C GLY A 225 2.57 -18.70 14.35
N HIS A 226 2.25 -18.41 13.09
CA HIS A 226 3.16 -17.71 12.17
C HIS A 226 3.26 -16.21 12.47
N TRP A 227 2.16 -15.60 12.93
CA TRP A 227 2.08 -14.20 13.32
C TRP A 227 2.54 -14.06 14.77
N ARG A 228 3.85 -14.08 14.99
CA ARG A 228 4.43 -13.98 16.32
C ARG A 228 4.46 -12.53 16.79
N PRO A 229 4.12 -12.25 18.06
CA PRO A 229 4.34 -10.94 18.65
C PRO A 229 5.79 -10.48 18.50
N GLY A 230 5.98 -9.18 18.25
CA GLY A 230 7.27 -8.55 17.99
C GLY A 230 7.68 -8.53 16.51
N LEU A 231 6.92 -9.17 15.61
CA LEU A 231 7.21 -9.13 14.17
C LEU A 231 6.80 -7.78 13.57
N PHE A 232 7.70 -7.19 12.79
CA PHE A 232 7.38 -6.07 11.91
C PHE A 232 6.64 -6.55 10.68
N ILE A 233 5.62 -5.81 10.28
CA ILE A 233 4.75 -6.15 9.15
C ILE A 233 4.55 -4.95 8.23
N ASN A 234 4.23 -5.23 6.97
CA ASN A 234 3.67 -4.26 6.04
C ASN A 234 2.17 -4.50 5.91
N ALA A 235 1.43 -3.44 5.60
CA ALA A 235 0.00 -3.50 5.40
C ALA A 235 -0.42 -2.60 4.24
N GLU A 236 -1.14 -3.18 3.27
CA GLU A 236 -1.80 -2.43 2.21
C GLU A 236 -3.28 -2.24 2.60
N VAL A 237 -3.68 -1.01 2.90
CA VAL A 237 -5.06 -0.66 3.28
C VAL A 237 -5.78 -0.03 2.10
N ILE A 238 -6.89 -0.61 1.66
CA ILE A 238 -7.70 -0.04 0.58
C ILE A 238 -8.50 1.15 1.13
N THR A 239 -8.20 2.35 0.63
CA THR A 239 -8.80 3.61 1.08
C THR A 239 -9.93 4.10 0.20
N ALA A 240 -9.88 3.83 -1.10
CA ALA A 240 -10.93 4.16 -2.03
C ALA A 240 -11.02 3.13 -3.17
N ALA A 241 -12.19 3.03 -3.78
CA ALA A 241 -12.38 2.33 -5.04
C ALA A 241 -13.12 3.26 -5.98
N ALA A 242 -12.53 3.56 -7.14
CA ALA A 242 -13.14 4.38 -8.16
C ALA A 242 -13.43 3.53 -9.39
N GLU A 243 -14.68 3.55 -9.85
CA GLU A 243 -14.99 3.11 -11.21
C GLU A 243 -14.51 4.18 -12.18
N VAL A 244 -13.69 3.77 -13.15
CA VAL A 244 -13.09 4.67 -14.14
C VAL A 244 -13.50 4.22 -15.55
N PRO A 245 -13.69 5.16 -16.50
CA PRO A 245 -14.11 4.82 -17.86
C PRO A 245 -13.12 3.93 -18.61
N LEU A 246 -11.83 4.06 -18.30
CA LEU A 246 -10.75 3.29 -18.90
C LEU A 246 -9.72 2.88 -17.84
N ALA A 247 -9.53 1.58 -17.66
CA ALA A 247 -8.51 1.02 -16.79
C ALA A 247 -7.75 -0.08 -17.53
N ILE A 248 -6.42 -0.07 -17.40
CA ILE A 248 -5.55 -1.09 -17.98
C ILE A 248 -4.59 -1.64 -16.92
N PRO A 249 -4.05 -2.86 -17.07
CA PRO A 249 -2.99 -3.37 -16.21
C PRO A 249 -1.76 -2.47 -16.24
N ILE A 250 -1.07 -2.32 -15.11
CA ILE A 250 0.19 -1.55 -15.07
C ILE A 250 1.27 -2.16 -15.98
N THR A 251 1.19 -3.46 -16.26
CA THR A 251 2.07 -4.20 -17.18
C THR A 251 1.91 -3.81 -18.66
N ALA A 252 0.89 -3.02 -18.98
CA ALA A 252 0.65 -2.47 -20.31
C ALA A 252 1.41 -1.16 -20.58
N LEU A 253 1.83 -0.47 -19.51
CA LEU A 253 2.58 0.77 -19.62
C LEU A 253 4.05 0.46 -19.90
N GLU A 254 4.59 1.14 -20.91
CA GLU A 254 6.01 1.10 -21.25
C GLU A 254 6.58 2.52 -21.22
N SER A 255 7.88 2.63 -20.94
CA SER A 255 8.61 3.89 -21.08
C SER A 255 9.34 3.89 -22.41
N PHE A 256 8.98 4.80 -23.30
CA PHE A 256 9.55 4.93 -24.64
C PHE A 256 9.77 6.41 -24.95
N GLU A 257 10.96 6.77 -25.43
CA GLU A 257 11.38 8.17 -25.65
C GLU A 257 11.08 9.12 -24.46
N ASN A 258 11.28 8.61 -23.24
CA ASN A 258 11.02 9.36 -22.00
C ASN A 258 9.54 9.76 -21.80
N GLN A 259 8.62 9.11 -22.52
CA GLN A 259 7.17 9.20 -22.36
C GLN A 259 6.58 7.87 -21.90
N THR A 260 5.45 7.94 -21.21
CA THR A 260 4.65 6.75 -20.87
C THR A 260 3.76 6.41 -22.06
N VAL A 261 3.96 5.23 -22.64
CA VAL A 261 3.24 4.77 -23.83
C VAL A 261 2.53 3.44 -23.58
N VAL A 262 1.52 3.17 -24.39
CA VAL A 262 0.86 1.88 -24.53
C VAL A 262 0.92 1.47 -25.99
N PHE A 263 1.26 0.22 -26.28
CA PHE A 263 1.25 -0.30 -27.64
C PHE A 263 -0.18 -0.66 -28.08
N VAL A 264 -0.71 0.07 -29.05
CA VAL A 264 -2.06 -0.14 -29.60
C VAL A 264 -1.96 -0.97 -30.87
N LYS A 265 -2.80 -2.00 -30.99
CA LYS A 265 -2.90 -2.85 -32.18
C LYS A 265 -3.70 -2.12 -33.26
N THR A 266 -3.03 -1.79 -34.34
CA THR A 266 -3.63 -1.23 -35.56
C THR A 266 -3.82 -2.33 -36.61
N GLY A 267 -4.37 -1.98 -37.77
CA GLY A 267 -4.54 -2.95 -38.87
C GLY A 267 -3.22 -3.53 -39.38
N ASP A 268 -2.13 -2.75 -39.28
CA ASP A 268 -0.84 -3.06 -39.88
C ASP A 268 0.23 -3.48 -38.86
N GLY A 269 -0.08 -3.49 -37.56
CA GLY A 269 0.88 -3.84 -36.51
C GLY A 269 0.57 -3.21 -35.16
N PHE A 270 1.61 -2.74 -34.48
CA PHE A 270 1.53 -2.08 -33.18
C PHE A 270 2.21 -0.72 -33.22
N THR A 271 1.54 0.30 -32.70
CA THR A 271 2.08 1.66 -32.61
C THR A 271 2.17 2.07 -31.15
N PRO A 272 3.29 2.68 -30.70
CA PRO A 272 3.37 3.27 -29.37
C PRO A 272 2.46 4.50 -29.33
N GLN A 273 1.56 4.54 -28.36
CA GLN A 273 0.63 5.64 -28.16
C GLN A 273 0.89 6.27 -26.80
N SER A 274 1.23 7.56 -26.79
CA SER A 274 1.48 8.31 -25.56
C SER A 274 0.17 8.44 -24.77
N VAL A 275 0.22 8.07 -23.48
CA VAL A 275 -0.97 8.07 -22.61
C VAL A 275 -0.79 9.03 -21.44
N LYS A 276 -1.89 9.66 -21.05
CA LYS A 276 -1.98 10.40 -19.80
C LYS A 276 -2.63 9.53 -18.74
N ILE A 277 -1.88 9.19 -17.70
CA ILE A 277 -2.37 8.36 -16.59
C ILE A 277 -3.08 9.20 -15.53
N GLY A 278 -4.04 8.56 -14.84
CA GLY A 278 -4.82 9.11 -13.73
C GLY A 278 -4.49 8.41 -12.42
N ARG A 279 -5.52 7.91 -11.73
CA ARG A 279 -5.33 7.10 -10.52
C ARG A 279 -4.62 5.79 -10.86
N GLU A 280 -3.73 5.33 -10.00
CA GLU A 280 -3.03 4.06 -10.17
C GLU A 280 -2.95 3.27 -8.86
N ASN A 281 -2.69 1.98 -9.00
CA ASN A 281 -2.29 1.08 -7.93
C ASN A 281 -1.29 0.05 -8.46
N HIS A 282 -0.86 -0.90 -7.62
CA HIS A 282 0.14 -1.91 -7.98
C HIS A 282 -0.22 -2.82 -9.16
N THR A 283 -1.49 -2.83 -9.59
CA THR A 283 -1.99 -3.75 -10.62
C THR A 283 -2.64 -3.05 -11.81
N THR A 284 -3.21 -1.87 -11.61
CA THR A 284 -4.11 -1.23 -12.56
C THR A 284 -3.92 0.28 -12.54
N VAL A 285 -4.04 0.89 -13.72
CA VAL A 285 -3.94 2.33 -13.93
C VAL A 285 -5.14 2.85 -14.70
N GLU A 286 -5.65 4.01 -14.30
CA GLU A 286 -6.66 4.78 -15.01
C GLU A 286 -6.00 5.54 -16.18
N ILE A 287 -6.63 5.51 -17.34
CA ILE A 287 -6.18 6.29 -18.50
C ILE A 287 -7.11 7.47 -18.71
N LEU A 288 -6.55 8.69 -18.70
CA LEU A 288 -7.27 9.95 -18.87
C LEU A 288 -7.28 10.43 -20.33
N ALA A 289 -6.24 10.10 -21.11
CA ALA A 289 -6.12 10.44 -22.52
C ALA A 289 -5.12 9.51 -23.23
N GLY A 290 -5.20 9.45 -24.56
CA GLY A 290 -4.28 8.67 -25.39
C GLY A 290 -4.65 7.21 -25.56
N LEU A 291 -5.81 6.76 -25.07
CA LEU A 291 -6.39 5.46 -25.40
C LEU A 291 -7.91 5.59 -25.33
N GLU A 292 -8.62 5.01 -26.29
CA GLU A 292 -10.08 5.05 -26.39
C GLU A 292 -10.72 3.71 -26.02
N LYS A 293 -11.98 3.78 -25.57
CA LYS A 293 -12.75 2.58 -25.24
C LYS A 293 -12.94 1.71 -26.49
N GLY A 294 -12.62 0.43 -26.38
CA GLY A 294 -12.73 -0.54 -27.46
C GLY A 294 -11.45 -0.71 -28.28
N GLU A 295 -10.43 0.12 -28.07
CA GLU A 295 -9.13 -0.08 -28.71
C GLU A 295 -8.45 -1.33 -28.17
N ARG A 296 -7.74 -2.05 -29.04
CA ARG A 296 -6.97 -3.23 -28.67
C ARG A 296 -5.55 -2.80 -28.34
N TYR A 297 -5.05 -3.19 -27.19
CA TYR A 297 -3.73 -2.79 -26.71
C TYR A 297 -2.98 -3.98 -26.11
N VAL A 298 -1.66 -3.86 -26.02
CA VAL A 298 -0.81 -4.88 -25.42
C VAL A 298 -0.88 -4.76 -23.91
N SER A 299 -1.48 -5.75 -23.25
CA SER A 299 -1.62 -5.77 -21.79
C SER A 299 -0.43 -6.42 -21.08
N LYS A 300 0.37 -7.21 -21.80
CA LYS A 300 1.60 -7.85 -21.31
C LYS A 300 2.58 -8.05 -22.45
N GLY A 301 3.88 -7.84 -22.17
CA GLY A 301 4.96 -8.10 -23.12
C GLY A 301 5.29 -6.92 -24.05
N GLY A 302 4.95 -5.68 -23.66
CA GLY A 302 5.26 -4.47 -24.41
C GLY A 302 6.76 -4.25 -24.65
N PHE A 303 7.61 -4.69 -23.72
CA PHE A 303 9.06 -4.67 -23.84
C PHE A 303 9.59 -5.27 -25.16
N THR A 304 9.01 -6.36 -25.65
CA THR A 304 9.46 -6.99 -26.91
C THR A 304 9.20 -6.08 -28.11
N LEU A 305 8.07 -5.36 -28.12
CA LEU A 305 7.74 -4.39 -29.17
C LEU A 305 8.64 -3.16 -29.10
N LYS A 306 8.92 -2.68 -27.88
CA LYS A 306 9.87 -1.60 -27.64
C LYS A 306 11.26 -1.94 -28.18
N ALA A 307 11.78 -3.14 -27.89
CA ALA A 307 13.10 -3.55 -28.35
C ALA A 307 13.20 -3.59 -29.89
N GLU A 308 12.12 -3.99 -30.58
CA GLU A 308 12.07 -3.98 -32.04
C GLU A 308 12.03 -2.55 -32.61
N LEU A 309 11.29 -1.62 -31.97
CA LEU A 309 11.31 -0.20 -32.37
C LEU A 309 12.68 0.43 -32.20
N GLU A 310 13.33 0.22 -31.05
CA GLU A 310 14.66 0.76 -30.80
C GLU A 310 15.65 0.25 -31.84
N LYS A 311 15.63 -1.05 -32.16
CA LYS A 311 16.48 -1.64 -33.21
C LYS A 311 16.26 -1.03 -34.58
N ASN A 312 15.00 -0.77 -34.97
CA ASN A 312 14.67 -0.15 -36.25
C ASN A 312 15.17 1.31 -36.29
N ALA A 313 15.02 2.06 -35.19
CA ALA A 313 15.52 3.42 -35.07
C ALA A 313 17.05 3.52 -35.16
N PHE A 314 17.79 2.51 -34.66
CA PHE A 314 19.25 2.43 -34.81
C PHE A 314 19.71 1.93 -36.19
N GLY A 315 18.86 1.20 -36.92
CA GLY A 315 19.17 0.63 -38.23
C GLY A 315 19.21 1.65 -39.37
N ASP A 316 18.42 2.72 -39.27
CA ASP A 316 18.28 3.74 -40.30
C ASP A 316 19.43 4.79 -40.31
N GLY A 317 20.36 4.73 -39.35
CA GLY A 317 21.45 5.71 -39.18
C GLY A 317 22.78 5.43 -39.89
N HIS A 318 22.91 4.33 -40.64
CA HIS A 318 24.16 3.98 -41.33
C HIS A 318 23.91 3.58 -42.80
N GLY A 319 23.65 4.59 -43.63
CA GLY A 319 23.67 4.46 -45.07
C GLY A 319 24.07 5.78 -45.72
N HIS A 320 25.28 5.78 -46.30
CA HIS A 320 25.92 6.79 -47.16
C HIS A 320 26.99 7.67 -46.50
#